data_AF-A0A7S0CMM7-F1
#
_entry.id   AF-A0A7S0CMM7-F1
#
_cell.length_a   1.000
_cell.length_b   1.000
_cell.length_c   1.000
_cell.angle_alpha   90.00
_cell.angle_beta   90.00
_cell.angle_gamma   90.00
#
_symmetry.space_group_name_H-M   'P 1'
#
loop_
_entity.id
_entity.type
_entity.pdbx_description
1 polymer ?
#
loop_
_entity_poly.entity_id
_entity_poly.type
_entity_poly.pdbx_seq_one_letter_code
_entity_poly.pdbx_strand_id
1 'polypeptide(L)'
;EALLARARALRVDAESAEKDLQKNVIDKKSNKNSELDANIDSLFFSGSEPIDKLRDKRLATDCLVGIVQRLHEREMIAKGLSHVEAVVGDSDNMDFELVSTTDEEEVVRLEGLIDKLLETSAVLDNEFRERESGNSSEKTADWSHYTHGQLEDTLREKANNVRREQSDQFKRRQEEFKESVVRKFNRSADDDKGPGSGL
;
A
#
# COMPACT_ATOMS: atom_id res chain seq x y z
N GLU A 1 17.05 -31.32 33.71
CA GLU A 1 16.36 -30.07 34.10
C GLU A 1 17.04 -28.79 33.59
N ALA A 2 18.35 -28.62 33.77
CA ALA A 2 19.08 -27.40 33.33
C ALA A 2 18.94 -27.08 31.82
N LEU A 3 18.96 -28.09 30.95
CA LEU A 3 18.78 -27.90 29.50
C LEU A 3 17.36 -27.40 29.15
N LEU A 4 16.34 -27.89 29.85
CA LEU A 4 14.94 -27.45 29.65
C LEU A 4 14.73 -26.02 30.17
N ALA A 5 15.34 -25.67 31.30
CA ALA A 5 15.30 -24.29 31.81
C ALA A 5 15.98 -23.31 30.84
N ARG A 6 17.14 -23.69 30.28
CA ARG A 6 17.86 -22.88 29.28
C ARG A 6 17.09 -22.78 27.95
N ALA A 7 16.43 -23.85 27.52
CA ALA A 7 15.57 -23.81 26.33
C ALA A 7 14.34 -22.90 26.53
N ARG A 8 13.75 -22.87 27.72
CA ARG A 8 12.66 -21.94 28.06
C ARG A 8 13.14 -20.49 28.08
N ALA A 9 14.30 -20.21 28.69
CA ALA A 9 14.89 -18.88 28.70
C ALA A 9 15.16 -18.36 27.27
N LEU A 10 15.78 -19.18 26.42
CA LEU A 10 16.05 -18.82 25.03
C LEU A 10 14.76 -18.54 24.22
N ARG A 11 13.66 -19.25 24.51
CA ARG A 11 12.36 -18.97 23.86
C ARG A 11 11.80 -17.62 24.28
N VAL A 12 11.84 -17.31 25.58
CA VAL A 12 11.37 -16.00 26.08
C VAL A 12 12.22 -14.87 25.50
N ASP A 13 13.53 -15.04 25.43
CA ASP A 13 14.44 -14.06 24.82
C ASP A 13 14.15 -13.87 23.32
N ALA A 14 13.90 -14.97 22.60
CA ALA A 14 13.55 -14.92 21.18
C ALA A 14 12.20 -14.22 20.95
N GLU A 15 11.17 -14.55 21.74
CA GLU A 15 9.85 -13.89 21.66
C GLU A 15 9.94 -12.40 21.99
N SER A 16 10.76 -12.01 22.97
CA SER A 16 11.00 -10.60 23.29
C SER A 16 11.70 -9.88 22.14
N ALA A 17 12.76 -10.48 21.59
CA ALA A 17 13.50 -9.91 20.46
C ALA A 17 12.62 -9.79 19.21
N GLU A 18 11.73 -10.76 18.96
CA GLU A 18 10.77 -10.69 17.87
C GLU A 18 9.77 -9.54 18.06
N LYS A 19 9.21 -9.39 19.26
CA LYS A 19 8.31 -8.27 19.58
C LYS A 19 8.99 -6.93 19.41
N ASP A 20 10.23 -6.80 19.86
CA ASP A 20 11.01 -5.57 19.69
C ASP A 20 11.30 -5.29 18.22
N LEU A 21 11.62 -6.31 17.42
CA LEU A 21 11.80 -6.17 15.99
C LEU A 21 10.51 -5.75 15.28
N GLN A 22 9.38 -6.39 15.59
CA GLN A 22 8.07 -6.04 15.04
C GLN A 22 7.70 -4.60 15.38
N LYS A 23 7.88 -4.18 16.63
CA LYS A 23 7.65 -2.80 17.07
C LYS A 23 8.52 -1.81 16.28
N ASN A 24 9.82 -2.08 16.17
CA ASN A 24 10.73 -1.22 15.41
C ASN A 24 10.35 -1.10 13.93
N VAL A 25 9.86 -2.18 13.32
CA VAL A 25 9.38 -2.15 11.93
C VAL A 25 8.12 -1.30 11.79
N ILE A 26 7.17 -1.44 12.73
CA ILE A 26 5.94 -0.64 12.77
C ILE A 26 6.28 0.85 12.96
N ASP A 27 7.14 1.19 13.92
CA ASP A 27 7.52 2.57 14.21
C ASP A 27 8.23 3.21 13.00
N LYS A 28 9.17 2.48 12.37
CA LYS A 28 9.85 2.95 11.15
C LYS A 28 8.87 3.17 10.00
N LYS A 29 7.90 2.27 9.82
CA LYS A 29 6.86 2.43 8.78
C LYS A 29 5.98 3.64 9.07
N SER A 30 5.56 3.82 10.33
CA SER A 30 4.74 4.95 10.76
C SER A 30 5.44 6.29 10.50
N ASN A 31 6.72 6.41 10.87
CA ASN A 31 7.50 7.63 10.63
C ASN A 31 7.61 7.95 9.14
N LYS A 32 7.95 6.94 8.31
CA LYS A 32 8.01 7.12 6.85
C LYS A 32 6.67 7.55 6.28
N ASN A 33 5.58 6.95 6.73
CA ASN A 33 4.23 7.32 6.28
C ASN A 33 3.89 8.77 6.67
N SER A 34 4.26 9.20 7.88
CA SER A 34 4.05 10.58 8.32
C SER A 34 4.86 11.59 7.50
N GLU A 35 6.10 11.27 7.14
CA GLU A 35 6.93 12.10 6.25
C GLU A 35 6.32 12.20 4.84
N LEU A 36 5.84 11.08 4.31
CA LEU A 36 5.16 11.05 3.01
C LEU A 36 3.84 11.84 3.05
N ASP A 37 3.08 11.74 4.13
CA ASP A 37 1.84 12.50 4.33
C ASP A 37 2.12 14.01 4.36
N ALA A 38 3.16 14.44 5.09
CA ALA A 38 3.58 15.85 5.09
C ALA A 38 4.00 16.34 3.69
N ASN A 39 4.62 15.47 2.88
CA ASN A 39 4.95 15.82 1.50
C ASN A 39 3.72 15.84 0.59
N ILE A 40 2.76 14.94 0.76
CA ILE A 40 1.46 14.96 0.06
C ILE A 40 0.73 16.27 0.36
N ASP A 41 0.61 16.64 1.65
CA ASP A 41 -0.09 17.85 2.06
C ASP A 41 0.58 19.10 1.52
N SER A 42 1.92 19.10 1.59
CA SER A 42 2.70 20.15 0.98
C SER A 42 2.48 20.21 -0.53
N LEU A 43 2.47 19.11 -1.27
CA LEU A 43 2.33 19.10 -2.73
C LEU A 43 0.94 19.49 -3.21
N PHE A 44 -0.11 18.95 -2.60
CA PHE A 44 -1.47 19.05 -3.15
C PHE A 44 -2.38 20.01 -2.38
N PHE A 45 -2.14 20.25 -1.08
CA PHE A 45 -3.08 20.98 -0.22
C PHE A 45 -2.58 22.34 0.27
N SER A 46 -1.32 22.70 0.05
CA SER A 46 -0.76 23.99 0.49
C SER A 46 -1.09 25.21 -0.41
N GLY A 47 -2.04 25.09 -1.34
CA GLY A 47 -2.57 26.22 -2.14
C GLY A 47 -1.76 26.68 -3.35
N SER A 48 -0.49 26.28 -3.52
CA SER A 48 0.26 26.48 -4.77
C SER A 48 0.20 25.27 -5.70
N GLU A 49 0.43 25.51 -7.00
CA GLU A 49 0.41 24.46 -8.03
C GLU A 49 1.49 23.40 -7.76
N PRO A 50 1.17 22.09 -7.91
CA PRO A 50 2.13 21.01 -7.64
C PRO A 50 3.41 21.11 -8.45
N ILE A 51 3.34 21.64 -9.68
CA ILE A 51 4.51 21.78 -10.55
C ILE A 51 5.58 22.70 -9.95
N ASP A 52 5.16 23.84 -9.41
CA ASP A 52 6.09 24.82 -8.83
C ASP A 52 6.73 24.26 -7.57
N LYS A 53 5.97 23.50 -6.77
CA LYS A 53 6.52 22.82 -5.60
C LYS A 53 7.50 21.72 -5.95
N LEU A 54 7.28 20.97 -7.02
CA LEU A 54 8.24 19.96 -7.46
C LEU A 54 9.53 20.59 -7.99
N ARG A 55 9.44 21.77 -8.61
CA ARG A 55 10.62 22.58 -8.98
C ARG A 55 11.36 23.11 -7.75
N ASP A 56 10.63 23.56 -6.73
CA ASP A 56 11.20 24.18 -5.53
C ASP A 56 11.77 23.15 -4.52
N LYS A 57 10.97 22.16 -4.14
CA LYS A 57 11.35 21.14 -3.14
C LYS A 57 12.30 20.09 -3.68
N ARG A 58 12.29 19.86 -5.00
CA ARG A 58 13.19 18.89 -5.68
C ARG A 58 13.18 17.52 -5.00
N LEU A 59 11.98 16.98 -4.79
CA LEU A 59 11.81 15.69 -4.13
C LEU A 59 12.50 14.60 -4.95
N ALA A 60 13.27 13.73 -4.29
CA ALA A 60 13.92 12.62 -4.96
C ALA A 60 12.88 11.65 -5.57
N THR A 61 13.23 10.99 -6.68
CA THR A 61 12.36 10.00 -7.35
C THR A 61 11.81 8.95 -6.38
N ASP A 62 12.64 8.42 -5.48
CA ASP A 62 12.20 7.43 -4.48
C ASP A 62 11.11 7.98 -3.54
N CYS A 63 11.19 9.28 -3.20
CA CYS A 63 10.16 9.94 -2.40
C CYS A 63 8.85 10.07 -3.19
N LEU A 64 8.92 10.40 -4.49
CA LEU A 64 7.74 10.51 -5.36
C LEU A 64 7.08 9.14 -5.58
N VAL A 65 7.88 8.09 -5.77
CA VAL A 65 7.41 6.69 -5.80
C VAL A 65 6.72 6.32 -4.48
N GLY A 66 7.29 6.73 -3.35
CA GLY A 66 6.68 6.57 -2.03
C GLY A 66 5.36 7.32 -1.88
N ILE A 67 5.25 8.55 -2.43
CA ILE A 67 4.01 9.32 -2.44
C ILE A 67 2.92 8.61 -3.25
N VAL A 68 3.23 8.05 -4.42
CA VAL A 68 2.28 7.26 -5.23
C VAL A 68 1.74 6.07 -4.42
N GLN A 69 2.63 5.32 -3.75
CA GLN A 69 2.23 4.21 -2.88
C GLN A 69 1.33 4.70 -1.74
N ARG A 70 1.71 5.79 -1.07
CA ARG A 70 0.99 6.31 0.10
C ARG A 70 -0.38 6.89 -0.25
N LEU A 71 -0.48 7.61 -1.37
CA LEU A 71 -1.76 8.11 -1.91
C LEU A 71 -2.70 6.94 -2.20
N HIS A 72 -2.20 5.90 -2.86
CA HIS A 72 -3.00 4.70 -3.13
C HIS A 72 -3.46 4.03 -1.83
N GLU A 73 -2.56 3.85 -0.85
CA GLU A 73 -2.92 3.28 0.45
C GLU A 73 -3.99 4.10 1.19
N ARG A 74 -3.88 5.44 1.20
CA ARG A 74 -4.86 6.32 1.83
C ARG A 74 -6.21 6.27 1.12
N GLU A 75 -6.22 6.31 -0.21
CA GLU A 75 -7.45 6.18 -1.01
C GLU A 75 -8.14 4.83 -0.73
N MET A 76 -7.36 3.77 -0.60
CA MET A 76 -7.86 2.43 -0.28
C MET A 76 -8.45 2.32 1.12
N ILE A 77 -7.81 2.94 2.11
CA ILE A 77 -8.33 3.03 3.47
C ILE A 77 -9.61 3.85 3.49
N ALA A 78 -9.65 5.00 2.82
CA ALA A 78 -10.81 5.89 2.76
C ALA A 78 -12.01 5.23 2.06
N LYS A 79 -11.77 4.42 1.01
CA LYS A 79 -12.81 3.59 0.36
C LYS A 79 -13.26 2.39 1.20
N GLY A 80 -12.67 2.19 2.38
CA GLY A 80 -12.94 1.05 3.25
C GLY A 80 -12.46 -0.29 2.68
N LEU A 81 -11.60 -0.28 1.68
CA LEU A 81 -11.11 -1.48 0.99
C LEU A 81 -9.85 -2.08 1.66
N SER A 82 -9.48 -1.55 2.84
CA SER A 82 -8.32 -2.00 3.61
C SER A 82 -8.59 -3.28 4.41
N HIS A 83 -9.84 -3.50 4.87
CA HIS A 83 -10.22 -4.68 5.67
C HIS A 83 -11.64 -5.15 5.34
N VAL A 84 -11.79 -6.44 5.05
CA VAL A 84 -13.07 -7.11 4.75
C VAL A 84 -13.19 -8.29 5.70
N GLU A 85 -14.28 -8.36 6.46
CA GLU A 85 -14.65 -9.53 7.26
C GLU A 85 -15.79 -10.27 6.58
N ALA A 86 -15.82 -11.59 6.80
CA ALA A 86 -16.91 -12.42 6.34
C ALA A 86 -18.04 -12.36 7.38
N VAL A 87 -19.24 -11.98 6.94
CA VAL A 87 -20.43 -12.01 7.79
C VAL A 87 -21.28 -13.22 7.39
N VAL A 88 -21.65 -14.01 8.40
CA VAL A 88 -22.57 -15.13 8.19
C VAL A 88 -23.98 -14.54 8.11
N GLY A 89 -24.56 -14.53 6.92
CA GLY A 89 -25.97 -14.16 6.73
C GLY A 89 -26.92 -15.22 7.30
N ASP A 90 -28.18 -14.82 7.53
CA ASP A 90 -29.25 -15.70 8.05
C ASP A 90 -29.72 -16.78 7.05
N SER A 91 -29.36 -16.64 5.78
CA SER A 91 -29.47 -17.70 4.78
C SER A 91 -28.08 -18.29 4.56
N ASP A 92 -27.96 -19.58 4.19
CA ASP A 92 -26.69 -20.27 3.88
C ASP A 92 -25.75 -19.59 2.84
N ASN A 93 -26.10 -18.38 2.38
CA ASN A 93 -25.24 -17.46 1.64
C ASN A 93 -24.52 -16.50 2.62
N MET A 94 -23.19 -16.51 2.61
CA MET A 94 -22.38 -15.53 3.33
C MET A 94 -22.14 -14.29 2.48
N ASP A 95 -22.39 -13.12 3.07
CA ASP A 95 -22.14 -11.81 2.48
C ASP A 95 -20.82 -11.21 3.00
N PHE A 96 -20.23 -10.30 2.20
CA PHE A 96 -19.04 -9.56 2.59
C PHE A 96 -19.49 -8.23 3.21
N GLU A 97 -19.05 -7.92 4.44
CA GLU A 97 -19.15 -6.57 4.96
C GLU A 97 -17.78 -5.92 5.01
N LEU A 98 -17.69 -4.69 4.49
CA LEU A 98 -16.55 -3.82 4.74
C LEU A 98 -16.53 -3.49 6.23
N VAL A 99 -15.42 -3.76 6.90
CA VAL A 99 -15.26 -3.49 8.35
C VAL A 99 -14.82 -2.06 8.60
N SER A 100 -14.21 -1.43 7.59
CA SER A 100 -13.84 -0.02 7.65
C SER A 100 -14.94 0.85 7.09
N THR A 101 -15.38 1.82 7.90
CA THR A 101 -16.27 2.89 7.51
C THR A 101 -15.66 3.70 6.36
N THR A 102 -16.42 3.90 5.29
CA THR A 102 -16.01 4.76 4.17
C THR A 102 -15.88 6.20 4.65
N ASP A 103 -14.75 6.83 4.36
CA ASP A 103 -14.52 8.27 4.54
C ASP A 103 -14.67 8.96 3.19
N GLU A 104 -15.90 9.36 2.86
CA GLU A 104 -16.23 9.98 1.58
C GLU A 104 -15.49 11.31 1.36
N GLU A 105 -15.25 12.08 2.43
CA GLU A 105 -14.52 13.35 2.34
C GLU A 105 -13.06 13.13 1.95
N GLU A 106 -12.42 12.12 2.55
CA GLU A 106 -11.04 11.78 2.22
C GLU A 106 -10.94 11.15 0.83
N VAL A 107 -11.91 10.36 0.38
CA VAL A 107 -11.95 9.87 -1.00
C VAL A 107 -11.96 11.03 -1.99
N VAL A 108 -12.84 12.01 -1.79
CA VAL A 108 -12.93 13.19 -2.67
C VAL A 108 -11.63 14.01 -2.64
N ARG A 109 -10.97 14.11 -1.48
CA ARG A 109 -9.68 14.81 -1.35
C ARG A 109 -8.55 14.12 -2.11
N LEU A 110 -8.56 12.79 -2.18
CA LEU A 110 -7.47 12.00 -2.74
C LEU A 110 -7.68 11.58 -4.19
N GLU A 111 -8.93 11.56 -4.66
CA GLU A 111 -9.30 11.14 -6.00
C GLU A 111 -8.56 11.96 -7.06
N GLY A 112 -7.94 11.25 -8.02
CA GLY A 112 -7.19 11.87 -9.12
C GLY A 112 -5.83 12.48 -8.74
N LEU A 113 -5.41 12.47 -7.47
CA LEU A 113 -4.10 13.04 -7.09
C LEU A 113 -2.91 12.27 -7.68
N ILE A 114 -3.03 10.95 -7.83
CA ILE A 114 -2.01 10.13 -8.53
C ILE A 114 -1.91 10.58 -9.99
N ASP A 115 -3.03 10.75 -10.67
CA ASP A 115 -3.03 11.13 -12.09
C ASP A 115 -2.53 12.57 -12.25
N LYS A 116 -2.90 13.49 -11.35
CA LYS A 116 -2.34 14.85 -11.28
C LYS A 116 -0.81 14.85 -11.07
N LEU A 117 -0.29 13.93 -10.24
CA LEU A 117 1.16 13.78 -10.07
C LEU A 117 1.83 13.30 -11.36
N LEU A 118 1.21 12.35 -12.07
CA LEU A 118 1.71 11.85 -13.36
C LEU A 118 1.74 12.97 -14.40
N GLU A 119 0.65 13.73 -14.55
CA GLU A 119 0.58 14.88 -15.45
C GLU A 119 1.67 15.91 -15.12
N THR A 120 1.85 16.22 -13.83
CA THR A 120 2.88 17.16 -13.40
C THR A 120 4.29 16.65 -13.72
N SER A 121 4.55 15.35 -13.51
CA SER A 121 5.83 14.74 -13.86
C SER A 121 6.10 14.71 -15.36
N ALA A 122 5.06 14.56 -16.19
CA ALA A 122 5.17 14.61 -17.64
C ALA A 122 5.64 15.99 -18.13
N VAL A 123 5.13 17.06 -17.50
CA VAL A 123 5.58 18.42 -17.82
C VAL A 123 7.06 18.61 -17.47
N LEU A 124 7.52 18.11 -16.31
CA LEU A 124 8.93 18.17 -15.92
C LEU A 124 9.84 17.35 -16.84
N ASP A 125 9.40 16.16 -17.26
CA ASP A 125 10.14 15.34 -18.22
C ASP A 125 10.25 16.02 -19.59
N ASN A 126 9.19 16.66 -20.06
CA ASN A 126 9.20 17.44 -21.30
C ASN A 126 10.14 18.65 -21.20
N GLU A 127 10.07 19.42 -20.10
CA GLU A 127 10.98 20.53 -19.83
C GLU A 127 12.45 20.09 -19.82
N PHE A 128 12.73 18.91 -19.27
CA PHE A 128 14.06 18.33 -19.29
C PHE A 128 14.54 18.02 -20.71
N ARG A 129 13.71 17.32 -21.51
CA ARG A 129 14.04 16.93 -22.90
C ARG A 129 14.23 18.15 -23.81
N GLU A 130 13.42 19.18 -23.64
CA GLU A 130 13.57 20.44 -24.38
C GLU A 130 14.89 21.15 -24.07
N ARG A 131 15.36 21.08 -22.81
CA ARG A 131 16.64 21.66 -22.39
C ARG A 131 17.85 20.83 -22.82
N GLU A 132 17.74 19.50 -22.86
CA GLU A 132 18.81 18.64 -23.40
C GLU A 132 18.97 18.78 -24.91
N SER A 133 17.87 18.96 -25.65
CA SER A 133 17.89 19.09 -27.11
C SER A 133 18.29 20.50 -27.57
N GLY A 134 18.04 21.53 -26.75
CA GLY A 134 18.65 22.84 -26.91
C GLY A 134 20.15 22.77 -26.61
N ASN A 135 20.98 23.33 -27.49
CA ASN A 135 22.45 23.33 -27.40
C ASN A 135 22.99 24.22 -26.23
N SER A 136 22.31 24.20 -25.08
CA SER A 136 22.59 24.95 -23.88
C SER A 136 23.56 24.14 -23.02
N SER A 137 24.85 24.47 -23.12
CA SER A 137 25.90 23.97 -22.22
C SER A 137 25.72 24.41 -20.76
N GLU A 138 24.66 25.14 -20.43
CA GLU A 138 24.37 25.58 -19.07
C GLU A 138 23.54 24.53 -18.30
N LYS A 139 24.28 23.75 -17.51
CA LYS A 139 23.85 23.06 -16.27
C LYS A 139 22.83 21.92 -16.39
N THR A 140 23.28 20.80 -16.96
CA THR A 140 22.66 19.46 -16.81
C THR A 140 22.72 18.89 -15.37
N ALA A 141 23.61 19.42 -14.51
CA ALA A 141 23.80 18.93 -13.13
C ALA A 141 22.63 19.24 -12.18
N ASP A 142 21.78 20.24 -12.51
CA ASP A 142 20.70 20.68 -11.63
C ASP A 142 19.40 19.86 -11.82
N TRP A 143 19.34 18.98 -12.82
CA TRP A 143 18.15 18.18 -13.11
C TRP A 143 18.37 16.67 -13.04
N SER A 144 19.59 16.25 -12.71
CA SER A 144 20.00 14.83 -12.62
C SER A 144 19.26 14.03 -11.54
N HIS A 145 18.46 14.69 -10.70
CA HIS A 145 17.70 14.09 -9.62
C HIS A 145 16.42 13.38 -10.10
N TYR A 146 15.89 13.82 -11.23
CA TYR A 146 14.81 13.15 -11.95
C TYR A 146 15.43 12.26 -13.01
N THR A 147 14.82 11.12 -13.31
CA THR A 147 15.38 9.98 -14.08
C THR A 147 15.66 10.29 -15.56
N HIS A 148 16.46 11.32 -15.85
CA HIS A 148 16.83 11.78 -17.19
C HIS A 148 15.61 11.96 -18.11
N GLY A 149 14.50 12.49 -17.58
CA GLY A 149 13.26 12.66 -18.34
C GLY A 149 12.40 11.40 -18.46
N GLN A 150 12.50 10.46 -17.50
CA GLN A 150 11.68 9.25 -17.39
C GLN A 150 10.92 9.18 -16.06
N LEU A 151 10.67 10.31 -15.40
CA LEU A 151 10.02 10.35 -14.10
C LEU A 151 8.57 9.87 -14.22
N GLU A 152 7.86 10.36 -15.22
CA GLU A 152 6.47 10.00 -15.50
C GLU A 152 6.35 8.49 -15.71
N ASP A 153 7.20 7.90 -16.56
CA ASP A 153 7.19 6.47 -16.84
C ASP A 153 7.41 5.65 -15.56
N THR A 154 8.36 6.08 -14.72
CA THR A 154 8.67 5.42 -13.45
C THR A 154 7.48 5.49 -12.48
N LEU A 155 6.84 6.65 -12.35
CA LEU A 155 5.69 6.84 -11.47
C LEU A 155 4.45 6.10 -12.02
N ARG A 156 4.27 6.07 -13.34
CA ARG A 156 3.18 5.37 -14.03
C ARG A 156 3.32 3.86 -13.85
N GLU A 157 4.52 3.32 -14.00
CA GLU A 157 4.81 1.91 -13.70
C GLU A 157 4.47 1.59 -12.25
N LYS A 158 4.91 2.42 -11.30
CA LYS A 158 4.58 2.24 -9.89
C LYS A 158 3.08 2.27 -9.63
N ALA A 159 2.37 3.26 -10.17
CA ALA A 159 0.92 3.40 -10.02
C ALA A 159 0.17 2.17 -10.57
N ASN A 160 0.61 1.63 -11.69
CA ASN A 160 0.05 0.40 -12.26
C ASN A 160 0.34 -0.82 -11.40
N ASN A 161 1.56 -0.94 -10.87
CA ASN A 161 1.94 -2.06 -10.02
C ASN A 161 1.12 -2.09 -8.73
N VAL A 162 0.92 -0.95 -8.05
CA VAL A 162 0.11 -0.92 -6.82
C VAL A 162 -1.36 -1.26 -7.08
N ARG A 163 -1.94 -0.74 -8.17
CA ARG A 163 -3.31 -1.07 -8.59
C ARG A 163 -3.46 -2.57 -8.94
N ARG A 164 -2.44 -3.18 -9.56
CA ARG A 164 -2.42 -4.62 -9.88
C ARG A 164 -2.26 -5.48 -8.63
N GLU A 165 -1.29 -5.17 -7.77
CA GLU A 165 -1.08 -5.87 -6.49
C GLU A 165 -2.37 -5.89 -5.67
N GLN A 166 -3.09 -4.76 -5.62
CA GLN A 166 -4.39 -4.69 -4.97
C GLN A 166 -5.42 -5.64 -5.62
N SER A 167 -5.54 -5.63 -6.95
CA SER A 167 -6.45 -6.51 -7.68
C SER A 167 -6.16 -7.99 -7.40
N ASP A 168 -4.87 -8.36 -7.37
CA ASP A 168 -4.44 -9.73 -7.11
C ASP A 168 -4.62 -10.12 -5.64
N GLN A 169 -4.33 -9.22 -4.70
CA GLN A 169 -4.64 -9.42 -3.28
C GLN A 169 -6.14 -9.57 -3.04
N PHE A 170 -6.97 -8.84 -3.78
CA PHE A 170 -8.41 -8.98 -3.70
C PHE A 170 -8.87 -10.34 -4.24
N LYS A 171 -8.35 -10.79 -5.40
CA LYS A 171 -8.64 -12.11 -5.96
C LYS A 171 -8.18 -13.24 -5.04
N ARG A 172 -6.95 -13.19 -4.51
CA ARG A 172 -6.44 -14.19 -3.55
C ARG A 172 -7.33 -14.27 -2.31
N ARG A 173 -7.74 -13.13 -1.76
CA ARG A 173 -8.68 -13.10 -0.62
C ARG A 173 -10.02 -13.77 -0.95
N GLN A 174 -10.54 -13.58 -2.16
CA GLN A 174 -11.74 -14.32 -2.61
C GLN A 174 -11.50 -15.84 -2.74
N GLU A 175 -10.33 -16.25 -3.24
CA GLU A 175 -9.97 -17.66 -3.43
C GLU A 175 -9.73 -18.39 -2.11
N GLU A 176 -8.93 -17.82 -1.21
CA GLU A 176 -8.67 -18.35 0.14
C GLU A 176 -9.98 -18.51 0.94
N PHE A 177 -10.93 -17.61 0.73
CA PHE A 177 -12.24 -17.69 1.36
C PHE A 177 -13.12 -18.79 0.75
N LYS A 178 -13.19 -18.90 -0.59
CA LYS A 178 -13.86 -20.04 -1.26
C LYS A 178 -13.30 -21.37 -0.76
N GLU A 179 -11.98 -21.47 -0.63
CA GLU A 179 -11.33 -22.67 -0.11
C GLU A 179 -11.70 -22.92 1.37
N SER A 180 -11.75 -21.89 2.20
CA SER A 180 -12.16 -21.99 3.61
C SER A 180 -13.62 -22.41 3.78
N VAL A 181 -14.53 -21.93 2.92
CA VAL A 181 -15.95 -22.34 2.91
C VAL A 181 -16.08 -23.81 2.49
N VAL A 182 -15.37 -24.25 1.45
CA VAL A 182 -15.34 -25.66 1.03
C VAL A 182 -14.80 -26.55 2.16
N ARG A 183 -13.74 -26.13 2.84
CA ARG A 183 -13.20 -26.87 4.01
C ARG A 183 -14.20 -26.93 5.16
N LYS A 184 -14.96 -25.86 5.42
CA LYS A 184 -16.01 -25.85 6.45
C LYS A 184 -17.14 -26.81 6.11
N PHE A 185 -17.62 -26.79 4.86
CA PHE A 185 -18.66 -27.71 4.37
C PHE A 185 -18.21 -29.18 4.41
N ASN A 186 -16.98 -29.47 4.00
CA ASN A 186 -16.44 -30.83 4.04
C ASN A 186 -16.20 -31.33 5.47
N ARG A 187 -15.79 -30.46 6.41
CA ARG A 187 -15.72 -30.82 7.84
C ARG A 187 -17.09 -31.15 8.42
N SER A 188 -18.12 -30.39 8.10
CA SER A 188 -19.49 -30.66 8.55
C SER A 188 -20.04 -31.99 8.02
N ALA A 189 -19.62 -32.44 6.83
CA ALA A 189 -20.04 -33.70 6.22
C ALA A 189 -19.31 -34.93 6.79
N ASP A 190 -18.07 -34.77 7.26
CA ASP A 190 -17.31 -35.84 7.92
C ASP A 190 -17.71 -36.01 9.40
N ASP A 191 -18.11 -34.94 10.08
CA ASP A 191 -18.62 -35.00 11.47
C ASP A 191 -20.03 -35.64 11.57
N ASP A 192 -20.78 -35.74 10.47
CA ASP A 192 -22.10 -36.40 10.40
C ASP A 192 -22.01 -37.94 10.17
N LYS A 193 -20.78 -38.48 10.01
CA LYS A 193 -20.52 -39.92 10.08
C LYS A 193 -20.06 -40.31 11.48
N GLY A 194 -20.98 -40.21 12.44
CA GLY A 194 -20.76 -40.64 13.82
C GLY A 194 -20.29 -42.10 13.92
N PRO A 195 -19.56 -42.45 15.01
CA PRO A 195 -19.01 -43.79 15.18
C PRO A 195 -20.14 -44.82 15.35
N GLY A 196 -20.18 -45.77 14.42
CA GLY A 196 -20.73 -47.12 14.52
C GLY A 196 -21.91 -47.36 15.47
N SER A 197 -23.11 -47.39 14.93
CA SER A 197 -24.18 -48.25 15.47
C SER A 197 -23.84 -49.71 15.16
N GLY A 198 -22.94 -50.29 15.96
CA GLY A 198 -22.77 -51.73 16.10
C GLY A 198 -23.61 -52.20 17.29
N LEU A 199 -24.78 -52.79 16.99
CA LEU A 199 -25.51 -53.70 17.86
C LEU A 199 -25.65 -55.04 17.14
#